data_AF-A0A238UQ15-F1
#
_entry.id   AF-A0A238UQ15-F1
#
_cell.length_a   1.000
_cell.length_b   1.000
_cell.length_c   1.000
_cell.angle_alpha   90.00
_cell.angle_beta   90.00
_cell.angle_gamma   90.00
#
_symmetry.space_group_name_H-M   'P 1'
#
loop_
_entity.id
_entity.type
_entity.pdbx_description
1 polymer ?
#
loop_
_entity_poly.entity_id
_entity_poly.type
_entity_poly.pdbx_seq_one_letter_code
_entity_poly.pdbx_strand_id
1 'polypeptide(L)'
;MSTRPARTHLFGNGSRGALPFVAVGALIGVLSAGFVVGIVDLGVSLAVGGVALALAVASGAARGGLLPTVGALWIFAVWWFVFPPMVGLLTGNWETGSRYTYPRFLDYGYASAAAEVRGGIEQGVTNGVVLAALLGTGGYLLGTVGAWIAVRR
;
A
#
# COMPACT_ATOMS: atom_id res chain seq x y z
N MET A 1 -4.38 8.86 -35.14
CA MET A 1 -4.61 7.75 -34.19
C MET A 1 -5.05 8.32 -32.85
N SER A 2 -6.24 7.97 -32.35
CA SER A 2 -6.77 8.49 -31.09
C SER A 2 -6.07 7.83 -29.90
N THR A 3 -5.19 8.55 -29.20
CA THR A 3 -4.46 8.10 -27.98
C THR A 3 -5.31 8.12 -26.71
N ARG A 4 -6.59 8.52 -26.83
CA ARG A 4 -7.53 8.65 -25.70
C ARG A 4 -7.67 7.39 -24.82
N PRO A 5 -7.80 6.16 -25.36
CA PRO A 5 -8.01 4.99 -24.50
C PRO A 5 -6.78 4.65 -23.66
N ALA A 6 -5.58 4.73 -24.24
CA ALA A 6 -4.33 4.48 -23.51
C ALA A 6 -4.12 5.51 -22.38
N ARG A 7 -4.40 6.78 -22.64
CA ARG A 7 -4.28 7.86 -21.66
C ARG A 7 -5.21 7.65 -20.46
N THR A 8 -6.45 7.21 -20.72
CA THR A 8 -7.41 6.91 -19.65
C THR A 8 -6.98 5.75 -18.77
N HIS A 9 -6.39 4.70 -19.34
CA HIS A 9 -5.87 3.57 -18.54
C HIS A 9 -4.60 3.92 -17.78
N LEU A 10 -3.79 4.86 -18.28
CA LEU A 10 -2.56 5.26 -17.61
C LEU A 10 -2.82 6.23 -16.44
N PHE A 11 -3.67 7.24 -16.64
CA PHE A 11 -3.87 8.33 -15.68
C PHE A 11 -5.25 8.32 -14.99
N GLY A 12 -6.16 7.45 -15.42
CA GLY A 12 -7.57 7.49 -15.01
C GLY A 12 -8.37 8.49 -15.85
N ASN A 13 -9.71 8.45 -15.70
CA ASN A 13 -10.60 9.41 -16.36
C ASN A 13 -11.11 10.46 -15.36
N GLY A 14 -10.66 11.71 -15.48
CA GLY A 14 -11.12 12.82 -14.63
C GLY A 14 -10.95 12.53 -13.14
N SER A 15 -12.03 12.65 -12.36
CA SER A 15 -12.05 12.40 -10.91
C SER A 15 -11.70 10.97 -10.51
N ARG A 16 -11.80 9.99 -11.42
CA ARG A 16 -11.47 8.58 -11.12
C ARG A 16 -9.98 8.36 -10.85
N GLY A 17 -9.12 9.23 -11.37
CA GLY A 17 -7.68 9.22 -11.08
C GLY A 17 -7.36 9.47 -9.61
N ALA A 18 -8.26 10.13 -8.86
CA ALA A 18 -8.07 10.39 -7.44
C ALA A 18 -8.57 9.23 -6.55
N LEU A 19 -9.41 8.34 -7.07
CA LEU A 19 -10.03 7.27 -6.28
C LEU A 19 -9.02 6.34 -5.59
N PRO A 20 -7.92 5.91 -6.24
CA PRO A 20 -6.94 5.06 -5.56
C PRO A 20 -6.32 5.74 -4.34
N PHE A 21 -6.04 7.05 -4.42
CA PHE A 21 -5.49 7.81 -3.30
C PHE A 21 -6.49 8.00 -2.18
N VAL A 22 -7.76 8.28 -2.49
CA VAL A 22 -8.83 8.40 -1.47
C VAL A 22 -9.03 7.07 -0.75
N ALA A 23 -9.10 5.96 -1.50
CA ALA A 23 -9.29 4.63 -0.94
C ALA A 23 -8.12 4.22 -0.05
N VAL A 24 -6.88 4.43 -0.51
CA VAL A 24 -5.67 4.17 0.27
C VAL A 24 -5.62 5.07 1.51
N GLY A 25 -5.91 6.36 1.38
CA GLY A 25 -5.90 7.30 2.51
C GLY A 25 -6.91 6.92 3.60
N ALA A 26 -8.13 6.53 3.21
CA ALA A 26 -9.14 6.03 4.14
C ALA A 26 -8.68 4.73 4.84
N LEU A 27 -8.12 3.79 4.08
CA LEU A 27 -7.59 2.54 4.63
C LEU A 27 -6.45 2.80 5.63
N ILE A 28 -5.48 3.65 5.27
CA ILE A 28 -4.38 4.08 6.13
C ILE A 28 -4.94 4.64 7.45
N GLY A 29 -5.93 5.53 7.37
CA GLY A 29 -6.56 6.12 8.55
C GLY A 29 -7.17 5.09 9.49
N VAL A 30 -7.96 4.16 8.94
CA VAL A 30 -8.61 3.08 9.72
C VAL A 30 -7.58 2.15 10.35
N LEU A 31 -6.59 1.69 9.58
CA LEU A 31 -5.56 0.78 10.08
C LEU A 31 -4.65 1.46 11.11
N SER A 32 -4.33 2.75 10.91
CA SER A 32 -3.55 3.52 11.87
C SER A 32 -4.28 3.65 13.20
N ALA A 33 -5.57 4.00 13.18
CA ALA A 33 -6.39 4.07 14.37
C ALA A 33 -6.47 2.71 15.08
N GLY A 34 -6.79 1.65 14.34
CA GLY A 34 -6.86 0.27 14.85
C GLY A 34 -5.55 -0.21 15.45
N PHE A 35 -4.41 0.17 14.86
CA PHE A 35 -3.10 -0.14 15.41
C PHE A 35 -2.82 0.62 16.71
N VAL A 36 -3.14 1.91 16.79
CA VAL A 36 -2.91 2.71 18.00
C VAL A 36 -3.73 2.18 19.18
N VAL A 37 -4.98 1.77 18.95
CA VAL A 37 -5.84 1.20 20.01
C VAL A 37 -5.60 -0.29 20.27
N GLY A 38 -4.60 -0.90 19.63
CA GLY A 38 -4.18 -2.28 19.88
C GLY A 38 -5.00 -3.36 19.18
N ILE A 39 -6.00 -3.01 18.37
CA ILE A 39 -6.92 -3.96 17.69
C ILE A 39 -6.26 -4.64 16.49
N VAL A 40 -5.38 -3.94 15.78
CA VAL A 40 -4.76 -4.41 14.53
C VAL A 40 -3.27 -4.56 14.72
N ASP A 41 -2.68 -5.68 14.26
CA ASP A 41 -1.24 -5.81 14.09
C ASP A 41 -0.88 -5.65 12.61
N LEU A 42 0.19 -4.90 12.34
CA LEU A 42 0.65 -4.52 11.01
C LEU A 42 1.94 -5.25 10.61
N GLY A 43 2.27 -6.38 11.25
CA GLY A 43 3.36 -7.25 10.78
C GLY A 43 3.19 -7.77 9.35
N VAL A 44 4.17 -8.55 8.86
CA VAL A 44 4.09 -9.22 7.56
C VAL A 44 2.90 -10.18 7.57
N SER A 45 1.78 -9.78 6.97
CA SER A 45 0.59 -10.61 6.90
C SER A 45 0.05 -10.67 5.48
N LEU A 46 -0.44 -11.85 5.11
CA LEU A 46 -1.17 -12.07 3.86
C LEU A 46 -2.41 -11.17 3.77
N ALA A 47 -2.96 -10.74 4.90
CA ALA A 47 -4.08 -9.82 4.96
C ALA A 47 -3.72 -8.44 4.37
N VAL A 48 -2.61 -7.84 4.80
CA VAL A 48 -2.18 -6.51 4.30
C VAL A 48 -1.84 -6.57 2.81
N GLY A 49 -1.12 -7.60 2.37
CA GLY A 49 -0.82 -7.82 0.95
C GLY A 49 -2.08 -8.08 0.10
N GLY A 50 -3.02 -8.85 0.62
CA GLY A 50 -4.30 -9.15 -0.03
C GLY A 50 -5.17 -7.90 -0.20
N VAL A 51 -5.23 -7.02 0.81
CA VAL A 51 -5.95 -5.74 0.72
C VAL A 51 -5.33 -4.83 -0.34
N ALA A 52 -4.00 -4.70 -0.38
CA ALA A 52 -3.31 -3.92 -1.40
C ALA A 52 -3.61 -4.44 -2.82
N LEU A 53 -3.60 -5.77 -3.01
CA LEU A 53 -3.95 -6.39 -4.29
C LEU A 53 -5.43 -6.15 -4.65
N ALA A 54 -6.35 -6.29 -3.70
CA ALA A 54 -7.77 -6.04 -3.92
C ALA A 54 -8.04 -4.60 -4.35
N LEU A 55 -7.36 -3.62 -3.76
CA LEU A 55 -7.42 -2.21 -4.18
C LEU A 55 -6.93 -2.01 -5.62
N ALA A 56 -5.83 -2.66 -6.00
CA ALA A 56 -5.33 -2.60 -7.37
C ALA A 56 -6.33 -3.19 -8.38
N VAL A 57 -6.91 -4.36 -8.07
CA VAL A 57 -7.96 -4.98 -8.89
C VAL A 57 -9.18 -4.09 -9.01
N ALA A 58 -9.68 -3.55 -7.89
CA ALA A 58 -10.83 -2.64 -7.89
C ALA A 58 -10.54 -1.38 -8.74
N SER A 59 -9.34 -0.81 -8.63
CA SER A 59 -8.93 0.34 -9.45
C SER A 59 -8.86 0.01 -10.94
N GLY A 60 -8.35 -1.17 -11.30
CA GLY A 60 -8.36 -1.68 -12.68
C GLY A 60 -9.77 -1.77 -13.26
N ALA A 61 -10.68 -2.40 -12.52
CA ALA A 61 -12.08 -2.53 -12.93
C ALA A 61 -12.78 -1.16 -13.05
N ALA A 62 -12.49 -0.22 -12.15
CA ALA A 62 -13.07 1.13 -12.14
C ALA A 62 -12.43 2.10 -13.15
N ARG A 63 -11.33 1.71 -13.82
CA ARG A 63 -10.48 2.58 -14.64
C ARG A 63 -9.90 3.76 -13.86
N GLY A 64 -9.39 3.50 -12.65
CA GLY A 64 -8.75 4.49 -11.77
C GLY A 64 -7.37 4.97 -12.25
N GLY A 65 -6.79 4.30 -13.27
CA GLY A 65 -5.50 4.63 -13.84
C GLY A 65 -4.35 3.85 -13.20
N LEU A 66 -3.45 3.31 -14.03
CA LEU A 66 -2.30 2.53 -13.58
C LEU A 66 -1.35 3.36 -12.71
N LEU A 67 -0.95 4.55 -13.16
CA LEU A 67 -0.02 5.41 -12.41
C LEU A 67 -0.61 5.85 -11.07
N PRO A 68 -1.85 6.35 -10.98
CA PRO A 68 -2.50 6.59 -9.70
C PRO A 68 -2.55 5.37 -8.78
N THR A 69 -2.82 4.18 -9.34
CA THR A 69 -2.88 2.94 -8.55
C THR A 69 -1.53 2.58 -7.96
N VAL A 70 -0.48 2.57 -8.78
CA VAL A 70 0.90 2.29 -8.32
C VAL A 70 1.35 3.35 -7.32
N GLY A 71 1.09 4.63 -7.59
CA GLY A 71 1.44 5.73 -6.68
C GLY A 71 0.72 5.62 -5.33
N ALA A 72 -0.58 5.31 -5.33
CA ALA A 72 -1.34 5.12 -4.10
C ALA A 72 -0.81 3.91 -3.30
N LEU A 73 -0.53 2.78 -3.96
CA LEU A 73 0.04 1.62 -3.28
C LEU A 73 1.47 1.85 -2.78
N TRP A 74 2.24 2.72 -3.44
CA TRP A 74 3.55 3.13 -2.92
C TRP A 74 3.42 3.92 -1.63
N ILE A 75 2.48 4.86 -1.54
CA ILE A 75 2.16 5.59 -0.29
C ILE A 75 1.74 4.60 0.79
N PHE A 76 0.88 3.64 0.45
CA PHE A 76 0.46 2.57 1.38
C PHE A 76 1.66 1.77 1.89
N ALA A 77 2.56 1.35 1.01
CA ALA A 77 3.75 0.60 1.40
C ALA A 77 4.65 1.43 2.31
N VAL A 78 4.98 2.68 1.95
CA VAL A 78 5.80 3.57 2.79
C VAL A 78 5.16 3.73 4.18
N TRP A 79 3.86 3.98 4.26
CA TRP A 79 3.14 4.04 5.53
C TRP A 79 3.29 2.72 6.31
N TRP A 80 3.09 1.57 5.67
CA TRP A 80 3.16 0.26 6.32
C TRP A 80 4.53 -0.03 6.94
N PHE A 81 5.62 0.40 6.30
CA PHE A 81 6.98 0.25 6.85
C PHE A 81 7.32 1.29 7.92
N VAL A 82 6.78 2.51 7.84
CA VAL A 82 7.23 3.63 8.70
C VAL A 82 6.33 3.82 9.92
N PHE A 83 5.04 3.57 9.81
CA PHE A 83 4.07 3.91 10.84
C PHE A 83 4.23 3.09 12.13
N PRO A 84 4.34 1.74 12.10
CA PRO A 84 4.53 0.97 13.32
C PRO A 84 5.74 1.41 14.18
N PRO A 85 6.96 1.58 13.62
CA PRO A 85 8.10 2.05 14.41
C PRO A 85 8.00 3.50 14.85
N MET A 86 7.30 4.35 14.09
CA MET A 86 7.01 5.71 14.56
C MET A 86 6.16 5.72 15.83
N VAL A 87 5.13 4.87 15.89
CA VAL A 87 4.30 4.75 17.09
C VAL A 87 5.12 4.23 18.28
N GLY A 88 5.98 3.23 18.08
CA GLY A 88 6.90 2.74 19.12
C GLY A 88 7.83 3.83 19.64
N LEU A 89 8.43 4.61 18.74
CA LEU A 89 9.28 5.75 19.10
C LEU A 89 8.53 6.80 19.93
N LEU A 90 7.31 7.17 19.52
CA LEU A 90 6.52 8.22 20.19
C LEU A 90 5.95 7.78 21.54
N THR A 91 5.66 6.49 21.70
CA THR A 91 5.09 5.94 22.94
C THR A 91 6.16 5.49 23.93
N GLY A 92 7.42 5.39 23.50
CA GLY A 92 8.49 4.80 24.30
C GLY A 92 8.37 3.27 24.46
N ASN A 93 7.33 2.66 23.89
CA ASN A 93 7.11 1.22 23.90
C ASN A 93 7.89 0.62 22.73
N TRP A 94 9.18 0.38 22.96
CA TRP A 94 10.04 -0.24 21.96
C TRP A 94 10.78 -1.43 22.56
N GLU A 95 10.45 -2.62 22.04
CA GLU A 95 11.16 -3.87 22.31
C GLU A 95 11.44 -4.57 20.99
N THR A 96 12.54 -5.33 20.94
CA THR A 96 12.91 -6.15 19.79
C THR A 96 11.82 -7.20 19.52
N GLY A 97 11.36 -7.32 18.27
CA GLY A 97 10.27 -8.23 17.91
C GLY A 97 8.86 -7.79 18.31
N SER A 98 8.69 -6.55 18.81
CA SER A 98 7.36 -6.01 19.09
C SER A 98 6.59 -5.62 17.82
N ARG A 99 5.27 -5.41 17.97
CA ARG A 99 4.37 -4.87 16.94
C ARG A 99 4.79 -3.52 16.35
N TYR A 100 5.73 -2.83 17.02
CA TYR A 100 6.27 -1.53 16.59
C TYR A 100 7.52 -1.68 15.72
N THR A 101 7.76 -2.85 15.14
CA THR A 101 8.84 -3.07 14.17
C THR A 101 8.29 -2.92 12.75
N TYR A 102 9.10 -2.44 11.82
CA TYR A 102 8.70 -2.46 10.40
C TYR A 102 8.68 -3.92 9.87
N PRO A 103 7.83 -4.23 8.87
CA PRO A 103 7.71 -5.57 8.31
C PRO A 103 9.05 -6.08 7.75
N ARG A 104 9.54 -7.23 8.24
CA ARG A 104 10.77 -7.87 7.74
C ARG A 104 10.69 -9.40 7.83
N PHE A 105 11.44 -10.08 6.97
CA PHE A 105 11.49 -11.55 6.93
C PHE A 105 12.54 -12.17 7.87
N LEU A 106 13.50 -11.39 8.37
CA LEU A 106 14.57 -11.85 9.28
C LEU A 106 14.59 -10.98 10.53
N ASP A 107 14.56 -11.60 11.70
CA ASP A 107 14.22 -10.99 13.00
C ASP A 107 15.39 -10.23 13.67
N TYR A 108 16.25 -9.58 12.88
CA TYR A 108 17.27 -8.69 13.42
C TYR A 108 16.63 -7.33 13.73
N GLY A 109 16.26 -7.11 15.00
CA GLY A 109 15.85 -5.81 15.51
C GLY A 109 17.04 -4.84 15.57
N TYR A 110 16.81 -3.57 15.23
CA TYR A 110 17.82 -2.54 15.45
C TYR A 110 18.03 -2.29 16.95
N ALA A 111 19.13 -1.66 17.36
CA ALA A 111 19.42 -1.41 18.77
C ALA A 111 18.58 -0.29 19.42
N SER A 112 17.72 0.40 18.66
CA SER A 112 16.89 1.51 19.17
C SER A 112 15.65 1.78 18.31
N ALA A 113 14.64 2.42 18.91
CA ALA A 113 13.43 2.87 18.22
C ALA A 113 13.71 3.84 17.06
N ALA A 114 14.72 4.71 17.20
CA ALA A 114 15.10 5.64 16.13
C ALA A 114 15.71 4.91 14.92
N ALA A 115 16.51 3.87 15.17
CA ALA A 115 17.06 3.04 14.11
C ALA A 115 15.97 2.21 13.41
N GLU A 116 14.94 1.78 14.15
CA GLU A 116 13.75 1.14 13.57
C GLU A 116 12.98 2.06 12.61
N VAL A 117 12.75 3.33 12.98
CA VAL A 117 12.10 4.30 12.09
C VAL A 117 12.95 4.53 10.84
N ARG A 118 14.26 4.72 11.01
CA ARG A 118 15.17 4.90 9.88
C ARG A 118 15.15 3.71 8.92
N GLY A 119 15.23 2.49 9.46
CA GLY A 119 15.11 1.26 8.68
C GLY A 119 13.78 1.17 7.95
N GLY A 120 12.66 1.49 8.63
CA GLY A 120 11.34 1.55 8.01
C GLY A 120 11.27 2.53 6.84
N ILE A 121 11.91 3.70 6.94
CA ILE A 121 11.97 4.67 5.84
C ILE A 121 12.77 4.12 4.67
N GLU A 122 13.99 3.61 4.93
CA GLU A 122 14.87 3.06 3.88
C GLU A 122 14.21 1.89 3.14
N GLN A 123 13.59 0.97 3.89
CA GLN A 123 12.88 -0.19 3.33
C GLN A 123 11.57 0.21 2.66
N GLY A 124 10.80 1.13 3.24
CA GLY A 124 9.56 1.64 2.67
C GLY A 124 9.78 2.34 1.33
N VAL A 125 10.86 3.12 1.20
CA VAL A 125 11.23 3.76 -0.07
C VAL A 125 11.73 2.72 -1.08
N THR A 126 12.67 1.85 -0.68
CA THR A 126 13.32 0.92 -1.62
C THR A 126 12.40 -0.22 -2.03
N ASN A 127 11.87 -0.96 -1.06
CA ASN A 127 11.02 -2.13 -1.32
C ASN A 127 9.58 -1.71 -1.62
N GLY A 128 9.10 -0.61 -1.05
CA GLY A 128 7.72 -0.15 -1.30
C GLY A 128 7.48 0.17 -2.77
N VAL A 129 8.46 0.71 -3.49
CA VAL A 129 8.34 0.95 -4.95
C VAL A 129 8.19 -0.37 -5.68
N VAL A 130 9.02 -1.37 -5.37
CA VAL A 130 8.96 -2.69 -6.01
C VAL A 130 7.62 -3.36 -5.74
N LEU A 131 7.18 -3.36 -4.48
CA LEU A 131 5.93 -3.96 -4.04
C LEU A 131 4.72 -3.29 -4.70
N ALA A 132 4.71 -1.96 -4.74
CA ALA A 132 3.66 -1.19 -5.40
C ALA A 132 3.64 -1.40 -6.92
N ALA A 133 4.81 -1.49 -7.57
CA ALA A 133 4.89 -1.76 -9.00
C ALA A 133 4.35 -3.16 -9.33
N LEU A 134 4.76 -4.19 -8.58
CA LEU A 134 4.32 -5.57 -8.80
C LEU A 134 2.83 -5.75 -8.52
N LEU A 135 2.36 -5.40 -7.30
CA LEU A 135 0.96 -5.56 -6.93
C LEU A 135 0.05 -4.60 -7.69
N GLY A 136 0.48 -3.35 -7.85
CA GLY A 136 -0.30 -2.33 -8.54
C GLY A 136 -0.49 -2.65 -10.01
N THR A 137 0.57 -3.05 -10.71
CA THR A 137 0.46 -3.40 -12.14
C THR A 137 -0.30 -4.71 -12.31
N GLY A 138 0.06 -5.76 -11.57
CA GLY A 138 -0.61 -7.06 -11.66
C GLY A 138 -2.10 -6.97 -11.33
N GLY A 139 -2.44 -6.36 -10.19
CA GLY A 139 -3.82 -6.17 -9.78
C GLY A 139 -4.61 -5.29 -10.75
N TYR A 140 -4.06 -4.15 -11.19
CA TYR A 140 -4.74 -3.27 -12.14
C TYR A 140 -5.06 -3.98 -13.46
N LEU A 141 -4.12 -4.76 -13.98
CA LEU A 141 -4.32 -5.56 -15.20
C LEU A 141 -5.41 -6.61 -14.99
N LEU A 142 -5.38 -7.36 -13.89
CA LEU A 142 -6.40 -8.34 -13.55
C LEU A 142 -7.80 -7.72 -13.47
N GLY A 143 -7.94 -6.58 -12.80
CA GLY A 143 -9.20 -5.85 -12.71
C GLY A 143 -9.70 -5.35 -14.05
N THR A 144 -8.80 -4.82 -14.86
CA THR A 144 -9.11 -4.31 -16.21
C THR A 144 -9.61 -5.44 -17.12
N VAL A 145 -8.90 -6.57 -17.14
CA VAL A 145 -9.26 -7.74 -17.94
C VAL A 145 -10.57 -8.34 -17.45
N GLY A 146 -10.73 -8.52 -16.13
CA GLY A 146 -11.96 -9.04 -15.54
C GLY A 146 -13.19 -8.21 -15.89
N ALA A 147 -13.09 -6.88 -15.78
CA ALA A 147 -14.18 -5.98 -16.16
C ALA A 147 -14.49 -6.03 -17.66
N TRP A 148 -13.47 -6.17 -18.51
CA TRP A 148 -13.67 -6.30 -19.96
C TRP A 148 -14.37 -7.61 -20.34
N ILE A 149 -13.98 -8.73 -19.73
CA ILE A 149 -14.64 -10.03 -19.95
C ILE A 149 -16.11 -9.95 -19.52
N ALA A 150 -16.39 -9.34 -18.36
CA ALA A 150 -17.74 -9.23 -17.82
C ALA A 150 -18.70 -8.44 -18.72
N VAL A 151 -18.21 -7.40 -19.41
CA VAL A 151 -19.03 -6.57 -20.33
C VAL A 151 -19.25 -7.24 -21.70
N ARG A 152 -18.44 -8.26 -22.04
CA ARG A 152 -18.56 -8.99 -23.32
C ARG A 152 -19.46 -10.23 -23.24
N ARG A 153 -19.93 -10.59 -22.06
CA ARG A 153 -20.95 -11.62 -21.85
C ARG A 153 -22.32 -10.98 -21.83
#